data_AF-A0A957NL94-F1
#
_entry.id   AF-A0A957NL94-F1
#
_cell.length_a   1.000
_cell.length_b   1.000
_cell.length_c   1.000
_cell.angle_alpha   90.00
_cell.angle_beta   90.00
_cell.angle_gamma   90.00
#
_symmetry.space_group_name_H-M   'P 1'
#
loop_
_entity.id
_entity.type
_entity.pdbx_description
1 polymer ?
#
loop_
_entity_poly.entity_id
_entity_poly.type
_entity_poly.pdbx_seq_one_letter_code
_entity_poly.pdbx_strand_id
1 'polypeptide(L)'
;MRFENPIKRVERLKRVTNIPKESQGERVPPGQFLTERFPVLHYGETPHYASLDTWDFRVFGLVNAAKTFTWEEMLALPTKTQTVDIHCVTRWSKLDTTWTG
;
A
#
# COMPACT_ATOMS: atom_id res chain seq x y z
N MET A 1 11.16 -20.42 -8.46
CA MET A 1 9.76 -19.95 -8.30
C MET A 1 9.35 -19.23 -9.57
N ARG A 2 8.16 -19.50 -10.13
CA ARG A 2 7.67 -18.77 -11.31
C ARG A 2 7.13 -17.42 -10.85
N PHE A 3 7.82 -16.34 -11.20
CA PHE A 3 7.27 -15.00 -11.08
C PHE A 3 6.07 -14.89 -12.02
N GLU A 4 4.85 -14.93 -11.48
CA GLU A 4 3.67 -14.61 -12.27
C GLU A 4 3.80 -13.17 -12.75
N ASN A 5 3.61 -12.96 -14.06
CA ASN A 5 3.67 -11.63 -14.64
C ASN A 5 2.67 -10.71 -13.92
N PRO A 6 3.12 -9.63 -13.24
CA PRO A 6 2.25 -8.76 -12.46
C PRO A 6 1.17 -8.11 -13.33
N ILE A 7 1.43 -7.92 -14.63
CA ILE A 7 0.45 -7.39 -15.58
C ILE A 7 -0.71 -8.38 -15.78
N LYS A 8 -0.47 -9.70 -15.85
CA LYS A 8 -1.56 -10.69 -15.96
C LYS A 8 -2.49 -10.65 -14.74
N ARG A 9 -1.94 -10.37 -13.55
CA ARG A 9 -2.71 -10.22 -12.32
C ARG A 9 -3.58 -8.95 -12.36
N VAL A 10 -3.04 -7.84 -12.86
CA VAL A 10 -3.78 -6.59 -13.11
C VAL A 10 -4.84 -6.77 -14.21
N GLU A 11 -4.60 -7.61 -15.22
CA GLU A 11 -5.61 -7.88 -16.25
C GLU A 11 -6.82 -8.64 -15.72
N ARG A 12 -6.64 -9.57 -14.77
CA ARG A 12 -7.76 -10.23 -14.08
C ARG A 12 -8.63 -9.23 -13.33
N LEU A 13 -8.02 -8.19 -12.76
CA LEU A 13 -8.71 -7.12 -12.06
C LEU A 13 -9.60 -6.27 -12.98
N LYS A 14 -9.28 -6.15 -14.29
CA LYS A 14 -10.12 -5.45 -15.27
C LYS A 14 -11.50 -6.09 -15.48
N ARG A 15 -11.70 -7.35 -15.07
CA ARG A 15 -12.98 -8.07 -15.19
C ARG A 15 -13.88 -7.90 -13.97
N VAL A 16 -13.42 -7.19 -12.93
CA VAL A 16 -14.21 -6.92 -11.75
C VAL A 16 -15.26 -5.85 -12.09
N THR A 17 -16.53 -6.22 -11.98
CA THR A 17 -17.70 -5.39 -12.36
C THR A 17 -18.24 -4.55 -11.21
N ASN A 18 -17.56 -4.52 -10.06
CA ASN A 18 -17.96 -3.72 -8.91
C ASN A 18 -17.63 -2.24 -9.14
N ILE A 19 -18.36 -1.63 -10.05
CA ILE A 19 -18.25 -0.22 -10.42
C ILE A 19 -18.93 0.60 -9.32
N PRO A 20 -18.35 1.73 -8.89
CA PRO A 20 -18.95 2.61 -7.90
C PRO A 20 -20.37 2.99 -8.30
N LYS A 21 -21.31 2.92 -7.35
CA LYS A 21 -22.64 3.51 -7.54
C LYS A 21 -22.51 5.04 -7.57
N GLU A 22 -23.51 5.72 -8.12
CA GLU A 22 -23.51 7.19 -8.28
C GLU A 22 -23.20 7.93 -6.95
N SER A 23 -23.71 7.42 -5.82
CA SER A 23 -23.42 7.97 -4.47
C SER A 23 -21.99 7.75 -3.96
N GLN A 24 -21.21 6.85 -4.59
CA GLN A 24 -19.80 6.59 -4.31
C GLN A 24 -18.88 7.20 -5.37
N GLY A 25 -19.43 7.66 -6.50
CA GLY A 25 -18.66 8.19 -7.63
C GLY A 25 -17.80 9.41 -7.27
N GLU A 26 -18.21 10.19 -6.26
CA GLU A 26 -17.42 11.34 -5.78
C GLU A 26 -16.15 10.92 -5.03
N ARG A 27 -16.16 9.75 -4.36
CA ARG A 27 -15.01 9.24 -3.58
C ARG A 27 -14.08 8.34 -4.40
N VAL A 28 -14.54 7.82 -5.53
CA VAL A 28 -13.79 6.84 -6.31
C VAL A 28 -13.27 7.47 -7.60
N PRO A 29 -11.94 7.49 -7.83
CA PRO A 29 -11.40 8.01 -9.07
C PRO A 29 -11.98 7.31 -10.31
N PRO A 30 -12.20 8.05 -11.42
CA PRO A 30 -12.76 7.48 -12.64
C PRO A 30 -12.00 6.24 -13.13
N GLY A 31 -12.74 5.20 -13.52
CA GLY A 31 -12.18 3.97 -14.08
C GLY A 31 -11.60 2.99 -13.05
N GLN A 32 -11.80 3.22 -11.76
CA GLN A 32 -11.49 2.23 -10.71
C GLN A 32 -12.71 1.39 -10.33
N PHE A 33 -12.46 0.16 -9.88
CA PHE A 33 -13.48 -0.72 -9.29
C PHE A 33 -13.27 -0.85 -7.78
N LEU A 34 -14.34 -1.15 -7.06
CA LEU A 34 -14.32 -1.32 -5.60
C LEU A 34 -13.95 -2.75 -5.20
N THR A 35 -13.13 -2.87 -4.15
CA THR A 35 -12.78 -4.15 -3.54
C THR A 35 -12.74 -4.04 -2.02
N GLU A 36 -13.17 -5.11 -1.35
CA GLU A 36 -13.08 -5.26 0.11
C GLU A 36 -11.75 -5.89 0.57
N ARG A 37 -10.98 -6.44 -0.37
CA ARG A 37 -9.72 -7.14 -0.08
C ARG A 37 -8.53 -6.25 -0.43
N PHE A 38 -7.34 -6.59 0.06
CA PHE A 38 -6.09 -6.03 -0.44
C PHE A 38 -5.54 -6.91 -1.57
N PRO A 39 -5.58 -6.46 -2.84
CA PRO A 39 -4.90 -7.16 -3.91
C PRO A 39 -3.39 -7.13 -3.65
N VAL A 40 -2.77 -8.31 -3.49
CA VAL A 40 -1.33 -8.40 -3.33
C VAL A 40 -0.66 -8.13 -4.68
N LEU A 41 0.17 -7.09 -4.72
CA LEU A 41 0.97 -6.71 -5.87
C LEU A 41 2.37 -6.39 -5.37
N HIS A 42 3.40 -6.95 -5.99
CA HIS A 42 4.78 -6.62 -5.67
C HIS A 42 5.57 -6.50 -6.97
N TYR A 43 6.55 -5.59 -6.96
CA TYR A 43 7.51 -5.47 -8.03
C TYR A 43 8.83 -6.09 -7.56
N GLY A 44 9.28 -7.13 -8.25
CA GLY A 44 10.50 -7.87 -7.88
C GLY A 44 10.29 -8.87 -6.75
N GLU A 45 11.40 -9.34 -6.18
CA GLU A 45 11.40 -10.28 -5.06
C GLU A 45 11.01 -9.59 -3.76
N THR A 46 10.20 -10.27 -2.94
CA THR A 46 9.93 -9.80 -1.58
C THR A 46 11.18 -10.03 -0.73
N PRO A 47 11.75 -8.98 -0.11
CA PRO A 47 12.91 -9.14 0.75
C PRO A 47 12.61 -10.11 1.90
N HIS A 48 13.56 -11.00 2.19
CA HIS A 48 13.49 -11.91 3.33
C HIS A 48 14.48 -11.45 4.40
N TYR A 49 13.98 -11.14 5.59
CA TYR A 49 14.79 -10.77 6.74
C TYR A 49 14.78 -11.91 7.74
N ALA A 50 15.95 -12.52 8.00
CA ALA A 50 16.10 -13.53 9.05
C ALA A 50 16.12 -12.88 10.45
N SER A 51 16.61 -11.64 10.53
CA SER A 51 16.55 -10.75 11.69
C SER A 51 16.42 -9.30 11.21
N LEU A 52 15.93 -8.41 12.08
CA LEU A 52 15.84 -6.96 11.86
C LEU A 52 16.92 -6.18 12.63
N ASP A 53 17.89 -6.85 13.26
CA ASP A 53 18.95 -6.20 14.05
C ASP A 53 19.82 -5.23 13.23
N THR A 54 19.93 -5.47 11.91
CA THR A 54 20.69 -4.62 10.98
C THR A 54 19.78 -3.75 10.11
N TRP A 55 18.47 -3.79 10.32
CA TRP A 55 17.53 -2.96 9.58
C TRP A 55 17.61 -1.51 10.07
N ASP A 56 17.60 -0.57 9.14
CA ASP A 56 17.53 0.85 9.46
C ASP A 56 16.53 1.60 8.56
N PHE A 57 15.93 2.67 9.12
CA PHE A 57 15.18 3.67 8.37
C PHE A 57 15.93 4.99 8.40
N ARG A 58 16.20 5.55 7.22
CA ARG A 58 17.05 6.73 7.08
C ARG A 58 16.28 7.90 6.49
N VAL A 59 16.31 9.03 7.18
CA VAL A 59 15.87 10.35 6.71
C VAL A 59 17.12 11.15 6.37
N PHE A 60 17.34 11.43 5.08
CA PHE A 60 18.56 12.05 4.57
C PHE A 60 18.29 12.91 3.33
N GLY A 61 19.30 13.64 2.85
CA GLY A 61 19.19 14.56 1.72
C GLY A 61 19.10 16.01 2.18
N LEU A 62 18.11 16.76 1.68
CA LEU A 62 17.92 18.17 2.00
C LEU A 62 17.17 18.35 3.33
N VAL A 63 17.84 17.97 4.44
CA VAL A 63 17.32 18.07 5.80
C VAL A 63 18.35 18.73 6.72
N ASN A 64 17.89 19.46 7.74
CA ASN A 64 18.79 20.14 8.68
C ASN A 64 19.71 19.14 9.42
N ALA A 65 19.18 17.99 9.80
CA ALA A 65 19.92 16.90 10.42
C ALA A 65 19.41 15.56 9.89
N ALA A 66 20.30 14.76 9.32
CA ALA A 66 19.98 13.40 8.93
C ALA A 66 19.69 12.55 10.18
N LYS A 67 18.75 11.61 10.06
CA LYS A 67 18.38 10.72 11.15
C LYS A 67 18.27 9.28 10.66
N THR A 68 18.76 8.37 11.49
CA THR A 68 18.60 6.93 11.31
C THR A 68 17.83 6.39 12.49
N PHE A 69 16.93 5.44 12.24
CA PHE A 69 16.18 4.73 13.27
C PHE A 69 16.42 3.23 13.11
N THR A 70 16.66 2.55 14.24
CA THR A 70 16.55 1.08 14.28
C THR A 70 15.09 0.65 14.16
N TRP A 71 14.87 -0.65 13.99
CA TRP A 71 13.51 -1.21 13.99
C TRP A 71 12.75 -0.90 15.29
N GLU A 72 13.40 -1.04 16.45
CA GLU A 72 12.81 -0.75 17.76
C GLU A 72 12.47 0.74 17.92
N GLU A 73 13.37 1.62 17.49
CA GLU A 73 13.16 3.07 17.55
C GLU A 73 12.00 3.52 16.64
N MET A 74 11.86 2.90 15.45
CA MET A 74 10.73 3.17 14.55
C MET A 74 9.39 2.77 15.19
N LEU A 75 9.33 1.60 15.85
CA LEU A 75 8.11 1.12 16.50
C LEU A 75 7.76 1.89 17.79
N ALA A 76 8.74 2.53 18.43
CA ALA A 76 8.54 3.36 19.60
C ALA A 76 7.99 4.76 19.29
N LEU A 77 7.91 5.15 18.01
CA LEU A 77 7.34 6.45 17.62
C LEU A 77 5.85 6.53 17.99
N PRO A 78 5.35 7.73 18.33
CA PRO A 78 3.93 7.92 18.59
C PRO A 78 3.09 7.53 17.37
N THR A 79 2.08 6.69 17.58
CA THR A 79 1.21 6.20 16.51
C THR A 79 -0.12 6.96 16.50
N LYS A 80 -0.75 6.99 15.33
CA LYS A 80 -2.08 7.56 15.10
C LYS A 80 -2.93 6.58 14.29
N THR A 81 -4.20 6.45 14.69
CA THR A 81 -5.20 5.72 13.91
C THR A 81 -5.99 6.68 13.03
N GLN A 82 -6.18 6.31 11.76
CA GLN A 82 -6.98 7.06 10.80
C GLN A 82 -7.75 6.13 9.86
N THR A 83 -8.97 6.50 9.49
CA THR A 83 -9.77 5.81 8.47
C THR A 83 -9.79 6.66 7.20
N VAL A 84 -9.18 6.14 6.14
CA VAL A 84 -9.08 6.80 4.83
C VAL A 84 -9.20 5.80 3.69
N ASP A 85 -9.49 6.29 2.49
CA ASP A 85 -9.60 5.49 1.28
C ASP A 85 -8.21 5.21 0.68
N ILE A 86 -8.06 4.06 0.03
CA ILE A 86 -6.88 3.73 -0.77
C ILE A 86 -7.28 3.50 -2.22
N HIS A 87 -6.55 4.15 -3.13
CA HIS A 87 -6.76 4.08 -4.57
C HIS A 87 -5.46 3.66 -5.27
N CYS A 88 -5.46 2.53 -5.93
CA CYS A 88 -4.27 2.00 -6.60
C CYS A 88 -4.30 2.30 -8.10
N VAL A 89 -3.15 2.69 -8.65
CA VAL A 89 -2.98 2.94 -10.10
C VAL A 89 -3.33 1.71 -10.95
N THR A 90 -3.30 0.51 -10.37
CA THR A 90 -3.79 -0.71 -11.03
C THR A 90 -5.32 -0.88 -10.97
N ARG A 91 -6.04 0.25 -10.86
CA ARG A 91 -7.48 0.43 -11.05
C ARG A 91 -8.41 -0.13 -9.97
N TRP A 92 -7.93 -0.30 -8.73
CA TRP A 92 -8.78 -0.73 -7.62
C TRP A 92 -8.79 0.29 -6.50
N SER A 93 -9.96 0.46 -5.89
CA SER A 93 -10.19 1.28 -4.71
C SER A 93 -10.73 0.43 -3.57
N LYS A 94 -10.30 0.71 -2.34
CA LYS A 94 -10.90 0.17 -1.11
C LYS A 94 -11.24 1.34 -0.19
N LEU A 95 -12.53 1.49 0.11
CA LEU A 95 -13.03 2.59 0.93
C LEU A 95 -12.91 2.25 2.42
N ASP A 96 -13.00 3.29 3.26
CA ASP A 96 -13.16 3.19 4.71
C ASP A 96 -12.09 2.30 5.36
N THR A 97 -10.84 2.44 4.91
CA THR A 97 -9.73 1.61 5.39
C THR A 97 -9.08 2.23 6.61
N THR A 98 -9.08 1.50 7.72
CA THR A 98 -8.42 1.92 8.97
C THR A 98 -6.94 1.54 8.95
N TRP A 99 -6.09 2.50 9.25
CA TRP A 99 -4.64 2.40 9.36
C TRP A 99 -4.18 2.84 10.74
N THR A 100 -3.14 2.20 11.26
CA THR A 100 -2.45 2.60 12.49
C THR A 100 -0.95 2.51 12.27
N GLY A 101 -0.24 3.55 12.71
CA GLY A 101 1.22 3.66 12.66
C GLY A 101 1.68 5.06 12.98
#